data_AF-A0A4R3LE54-F1
#
_entry.id   AF-A0A4R3LE54-F1
#
_cell.length_a   1.000
_cell.length_b   1.000
_cell.length_c   1.000
_cell.angle_alpha   90.00
_cell.angle_beta   90.00
_cell.angle_gamma   90.00
#
_symmetry.space_group_name_H-M   'P 1'
#
loop_
_entity.id
_entity.type
_entity.pdbx_description
1 polymer ?
#
loop_
_entity_poly.entity_id
_entity_poly.type
_entity_poly.pdbx_seq_one_letter_code
_entity_poly.pdbx_strand_id
1 'polypeptide(L)'
;MVLRSHCVARWAIGGLLVALAWSGAVHAELAGDDYQTRAAPLTDAERQQRERQLRAEQERQAAAERAAAERRRRLQEALAAWKAARPPGAQLVEQRCTRCHTADVIQPASRGTVGWLWTVARMRLHGADIDVAQALTVARYLAERGAANRPALDAPPDEATLLSMRRPPPQ
;
A
#
# COMPACT_ATOMS: atom_id res chain seq x y z
N MET A 1 17.38 39.96 -0.68
CA MET A 1 16.32 40.75 -1.35
C MET A 1 16.51 40.61 -2.86
N VAL A 2 16.02 39.52 -3.47
CA VAL A 2 15.64 39.41 -4.89
C VAL A 2 14.54 38.34 -4.93
N LEU A 3 13.31 38.79 -5.17
CA LEU A 3 12.14 37.96 -5.44
C LEU A 3 12.22 37.46 -6.90
N ARG A 4 11.99 36.16 -7.11
CA ARG A 4 11.43 35.57 -8.35
C ARG A 4 10.63 34.35 -7.91
N SER A 5 9.30 34.40 -7.73
CA SER A 5 8.26 34.50 -8.76
C SER A 5 8.52 33.58 -9.96
N HIS A 6 8.16 32.31 -9.80
CA HIS A 6 7.76 31.45 -10.92
C HIS A 6 6.41 30.80 -10.59
N CYS A 7 5.37 31.57 -10.94
CA CYS A 7 4.06 31.09 -11.31
C CYS A 7 4.15 30.11 -12.50
N VAL A 8 3.38 29.03 -12.42
CA VAL A 8 2.61 28.42 -13.52
C VAL A 8 3.41 27.73 -14.65
N ALA A 9 2.80 26.67 -15.18
CA ALA A 9 3.09 25.97 -16.44
C ALA A 9 4.12 24.81 -16.41
N ARG A 10 3.60 23.60 -16.18
CA ARG A 10 3.75 22.45 -17.11
C ARG A 10 2.76 21.33 -16.81
N TRP A 11 1.47 21.69 -16.83
CA TRP A 11 0.50 20.82 -17.51
C TRP A 11 0.63 21.11 -19.01
N ALA A 12 0.37 20.12 -19.86
CA ALA A 12 0.49 20.15 -21.32
C ALA A 12 1.87 19.87 -21.93
N ILE A 13 2.39 18.65 -21.75
CA ILE A 13 2.93 17.85 -22.87
C ILE A 13 2.65 16.38 -22.52
N GLY A 14 1.71 15.75 -23.23
CA GLY A 14 1.21 14.41 -22.93
C GLY A 14 -0.24 14.19 -23.38
N GLY A 15 -0.91 15.25 -23.85
CA GLY A 15 -2.20 15.20 -24.54
C GLY A 15 -2.10 15.00 -26.05
N LEU A 16 -1.09 14.28 -26.57
CA LEU A 16 -0.96 14.02 -28.02
C LEU A 16 -0.59 12.57 -28.39
N LEU A 17 -0.95 11.61 -27.54
CA LEU A 17 -1.20 10.21 -27.95
C LEU A 17 -2.51 9.69 -27.34
N VAL A 18 -3.47 10.60 -27.12
CA VAL A 18 -4.87 10.28 -26.79
C VAL A 18 -5.79 10.65 -27.98
N ALA A 19 -5.22 10.90 -29.16
CA ALA A 19 -5.97 11.26 -30.37
C ALA A 19 -5.97 10.16 -31.47
N LEU A 20 -5.47 8.96 -31.21
CA LEU A 20 -5.45 7.87 -32.21
C LEU A 20 -5.92 6.50 -31.69
N ALA A 21 -6.52 6.43 -30.48
CA ALA A 21 -7.17 5.20 -30.00
C ALA A 21 -8.71 5.27 -30.04
N TRP A 22 -9.27 6.38 -30.52
CA TRP A 22 -10.72 6.58 -30.72
C TRP A 22 -11.12 6.62 -32.20
N SER A 23 -10.20 6.34 -33.11
CA SER A 23 -10.44 6.44 -34.55
C SER A 23 -9.78 5.27 -35.26
N GLY A 24 -10.41 4.11 -35.19
CA GLY A 24 -9.90 2.88 -35.77
C GLY A 24 -10.73 1.69 -35.35
N ALA A 25 -11.96 1.65 -35.85
CA ALA A 25 -12.79 0.47 -35.83
C ALA A 25 -12.05 -0.69 -36.52
N VAL A 26 -11.32 -1.47 -35.73
CA VAL A 26 -11.34 -2.92 -35.93
C VAL A 26 -12.51 -3.43 -35.09
N HIS A 27 -13.71 -2.97 -35.45
CA HIS A 27 -14.89 -3.74 -35.12
C HIS A 27 -14.75 -5.00 -35.97
N ALA A 28 -14.29 -6.09 -35.37
CA ALA A 28 -14.78 -7.38 -35.79
C ALA A 28 -16.28 -7.36 -35.45
N GLU A 29 -17.08 -6.71 -36.31
CA GLU A 29 -18.52 -6.90 -36.35
C GLU A 29 -18.72 -8.34 -36.78
N LEU A 30 -18.63 -9.24 -35.82
CA LEU A 30 -19.40 -10.46 -35.90
C LEU A 30 -20.84 -9.98 -35.94
N ALA A 31 -21.44 -10.10 -37.13
CA ALA A 31 -22.82 -9.75 -37.36
C ALA A 31 -23.65 -10.42 -36.25
N GLY A 32 -24.55 -9.67 -35.60
CA GLY A 32 -25.29 -10.18 -34.43
C GLY A 32 -26.10 -11.46 -34.73
N ASP A 33 -26.34 -11.70 -36.01
CA ASP A 33 -26.90 -12.87 -36.67
C ASP A 33 -26.01 -14.12 -36.59
N ASP A 34 -24.67 -14.00 -36.58
CA ASP A 34 -23.74 -15.13 -36.45
C ASP A 34 -23.65 -15.67 -35.00
N TYR A 35 -24.07 -14.89 -34.00
CA TYR A 35 -24.14 -15.32 -32.60
C TYR A 35 -25.52 -15.81 -32.15
N GLN A 36 -26.54 -15.71 -33.00
CA GLN A 36 -27.84 -16.32 -32.75
C GLN A 36 -27.78 -17.84 -32.98
N THR A 37 -27.02 -18.52 -32.11
CA THR A 37 -27.17 -19.96 -31.96
C THR A 37 -28.63 -20.22 -31.60
N ARG A 38 -29.34 -20.88 -32.53
CA ARG A 38 -30.75 -21.24 -32.43
C ARG A 38 -30.93 -22.36 -31.40
N ALA A 39 -30.63 -22.08 -30.14
CA ALA A 39 -30.86 -23.00 -29.05
C ALA A 39 -32.38 -23.19 -28.91
N ALA A 40 -32.82 -24.44 -28.82
CA ALA A 40 -34.22 -24.73 -28.50
C ALA A 40 -34.59 -24.05 -27.17
N PRO A 41 -35.81 -23.51 -27.03
CA PRO A 41 -36.25 -22.90 -25.77
C PRO A 41 -36.23 -23.95 -24.65
N LEU A 42 -35.65 -23.59 -23.50
CA LEU A 42 -35.62 -24.44 -22.30
C LEU A 42 -37.05 -24.79 -21.87
N THR A 43 -37.28 -26.01 -21.40
CA THR A 43 -38.50 -26.41 -20.69
C THR A 43 -38.60 -25.72 -19.33
N ASP A 44 -39.79 -25.70 -18.71
CA ASP A 44 -39.97 -25.15 -17.36
C ASP A 44 -39.08 -25.83 -16.31
N ALA A 45 -38.96 -27.16 -16.37
CA ALA A 45 -38.12 -27.93 -15.45
C ALA A 45 -36.64 -27.53 -15.58
N GLU A 46 -36.14 -27.38 -16.81
CA GLU A 46 -34.77 -26.93 -17.07
C GLU A 46 -34.54 -25.49 -16.61
N ARG A 47 -35.51 -24.59 -16.81
CA ARG A 47 -35.43 -23.21 -16.27
C ARG A 47 -35.32 -23.21 -14.76
N GLN A 48 -36.19 -23.94 -14.06
CA GLN A 48 -36.13 -24.05 -12.60
C GLN A 48 -34.81 -24.66 -12.12
N GLN A 49 -34.29 -25.68 -12.81
CA GLN A 49 -32.99 -26.25 -12.48
C GLN A 49 -31.86 -25.22 -12.67
N ARG A 50 -31.88 -24.46 -13.77
CA ARG A 50 -30.87 -23.43 -14.04
C ARG A 50 -30.90 -22.30 -13.03
N GLU A 51 -32.10 -21.86 -12.62
CA GLU A 51 -32.25 -20.87 -11.56
C GLU A 51 -31.73 -21.36 -10.20
N ARG A 52 -31.91 -22.64 -9.88
CA ARG A 52 -31.32 -23.24 -8.67
C ARG A 52 -29.79 -23.25 -8.73
N GLN A 53 -29.22 -23.58 -9.90
CA GLN A 53 -27.78 -23.55 -10.11
C GLN A 53 -27.21 -22.12 -9.98
N LEU A 54 -27.85 -21.13 -10.60
CA LEU A 54 -27.44 -19.73 -10.53
C LEU A 54 -27.51 -19.20 -9.09
N ARG A 55 -28.60 -19.49 -8.36
CA ARG A 55 -28.71 -19.13 -6.94
C ARG A 55 -27.60 -19.76 -6.10
N ALA A 56 -27.35 -21.06 -6.28
CA ALA A 56 -26.27 -21.74 -5.56
C ALA A 56 -24.88 -21.16 -5.91
N GLU A 57 -24.66 -20.73 -7.16
CA GLU A 57 -23.41 -20.08 -7.55
C GLU A 57 -23.26 -18.68 -6.95
N GLN A 58 -24.32 -17.87 -6.99
CA GLN A 58 -24.34 -16.54 -6.35
C GLN A 58 -24.09 -16.65 -4.84
N GLU A 59 -24.68 -17.64 -4.18
CA GLU A 59 -24.44 -17.91 -2.76
C GLU A 59 -22.98 -18.27 -2.47
N ARG A 60 -22.35 -19.10 -3.32
CA ARG A 60 -20.92 -19.43 -3.21
C ARG A 60 -20.04 -18.21 -3.43
N GLN A 61 -20.33 -17.39 -4.44
CA GLN A 61 -19.58 -16.16 -4.71
C GLN A 61 -19.71 -15.18 -3.54
N ALA A 62 -20.92 -14.94 -3.05
CA ALA A 62 -21.15 -14.08 -1.90
C ALA A 62 -20.46 -14.61 -0.63
N ALA A 63 -20.44 -15.94 -0.41
CA ALA A 63 -19.71 -16.54 0.69
C ALA A 63 -18.20 -16.34 0.57
N ALA A 64 -17.63 -16.51 -0.63
CA ALA A 64 -16.21 -16.27 -0.91
C ALA A 64 -15.83 -14.80 -0.70
N GLU A 65 -16.66 -13.86 -1.16
CA GLU A 65 -16.46 -12.42 -0.96
C GLU A 65 -16.48 -12.04 0.53
N ARG A 66 -17.45 -12.57 1.28
CA ARG A 66 -17.52 -12.37 2.75
C ARG A 66 -16.27 -12.89 3.44
N ALA A 67 -15.82 -14.10 3.09
CA ALA A 67 -14.59 -14.68 3.64
C ALA A 67 -13.35 -13.85 3.28
N ALA A 68 -13.25 -13.37 2.03
CA ALA A 68 -12.15 -12.50 1.60
C ALA A 68 -12.18 -11.14 2.32
N ALA A 69 -13.37 -10.55 2.52
CA ALA A 69 -13.53 -9.31 3.27
C ALA A 69 -13.11 -9.47 4.74
N GLU A 70 -13.51 -10.55 5.39
CA GLU A 70 -13.09 -10.87 6.75
C GLU A 70 -11.56 -11.06 6.83
N ARG A 71 -10.97 -11.81 5.88
CA ARG A 71 -9.52 -12.00 5.81
C ARG A 71 -8.78 -10.67 5.66
N ARG A 72 -9.24 -9.79 4.78
CA ARG A 72 -8.68 -8.43 4.61
C ARG A 72 -8.75 -7.61 5.91
N ARG A 73 -9.90 -7.65 6.60
CA ARG A 73 -10.06 -6.96 7.89
C ARG A 73 -9.07 -7.47 8.93
N ARG A 74 -8.94 -8.79 9.07
CA ARG A 74 -7.98 -9.41 10.01
C ARG A 74 -6.54 -9.02 9.68
N LEU A 75 -6.17 -9.01 8.40
CA LEU A 75 -4.84 -8.57 7.97
C LEU A 75 -4.57 -7.10 8.32
N GLN A 76 -5.54 -6.22 8.07
CA GLN A 76 -5.42 -4.79 8.41
C GLN A 76 -5.26 -4.58 9.92
N GLU A 77 -6.06 -5.26 10.74
CA GLU A 77 -5.94 -5.22 12.20
C GLU A 77 -4.57 -5.75 12.68
N ALA A 78 -4.11 -6.88 12.14
CA ALA A 78 -2.81 -7.46 12.47
C ALA A 78 -1.65 -6.55 12.06
N LEU A 79 -1.70 -5.96 10.87
CA LEU A 79 -0.70 -5.00 10.41
C LEU A 79 -0.68 -3.75 11.29
N ALA A 80 -1.84 -3.22 11.67
CA ALA A 80 -1.94 -2.08 12.58
C ALA A 80 -1.36 -2.40 13.96
N ALA A 81 -1.69 -3.57 14.51
CA ALA A 81 -1.14 -4.06 15.78
C ALA A 81 0.39 -4.20 15.71
N TRP A 82 0.91 -4.80 14.64
CA TRP A 82 2.35 -4.92 14.42
C TRP A 82 3.02 -3.53 14.35
N LYS A 83 2.44 -2.59 13.58
CA LYS A 83 2.98 -1.22 13.47
C LYS A 83 3.03 -0.52 14.83
N ALA A 84 1.99 -0.69 15.65
CA ALA A 84 1.87 -0.09 16.98
C ALA A 84 2.85 -0.71 18.01
N ALA A 85 3.13 -2.01 17.89
CA ALA A 85 4.04 -2.73 18.79
C ALA A 85 5.53 -2.44 18.54
N ARG A 86 5.89 -1.74 17.45
CA ARG A 86 7.30 -1.44 17.14
C ARG A 86 7.91 -0.47 18.15
N PRO A 87 9.25 -0.51 18.36
CA PRO A 87 9.93 0.44 19.22
C PRO A 87 9.64 1.90 18.84
N PRO A 88 9.55 2.83 19.82
CA PRO A 88 9.26 4.24 19.53
C PRO A 88 10.21 4.87 18.50
N GLY A 89 11.50 4.50 18.52
CA GLY A 89 12.48 4.96 17.53
C GLY A 89 12.13 4.54 16.10
N ALA A 90 11.65 3.31 15.89
CA ALA A 90 11.19 2.83 14.58
C ALA A 90 9.97 3.63 14.10
N GLN A 91 9.02 3.88 15.00
CA GLN A 91 7.82 4.66 14.70
C GLN A 91 8.20 6.10 14.29
N LEU A 92 9.13 6.74 15.02
CA LEU A 92 9.61 8.08 14.70
C LEU A 92 10.38 8.13 13.38
N VAL A 93 11.20 7.13 13.07
CA VAL A 93 11.90 7.06 11.77
C VAL A 93 10.89 6.99 10.62
N GLU A 94 9.88 6.13 10.71
CA GLU A 94 8.83 6.07 9.68
C GLU A 94 7.98 7.35 9.62
N GLN A 95 7.64 7.96 10.75
CA GLN A 95 6.76 9.14 10.75
C GLN A 95 7.47 10.43 10.32
N ARG A 96 8.76 10.56 10.67
CA ARG A 96 9.52 11.82 10.49
C ARG A 96 10.51 11.73 9.36
N CYS A 97 11.29 10.65 9.28
CA CYS A 97 12.43 10.57 8.37
C CYS A 97 12.03 10.12 6.96
N THR A 98 10.95 9.35 6.79
CA THR A 98 10.54 8.87 5.45
C THR A 98 9.63 9.82 4.69
N ARG A 99 9.36 11.02 5.23
CA ARG A 99 8.53 12.05 4.57
C ARG A 99 9.20 12.67 3.34
N CYS A 100 10.53 12.67 3.29
CA CYS A 100 11.29 13.30 2.21
C CYS A 100 12.08 12.31 1.35
N HIS A 101 12.41 11.12 1.87
CA HIS A 101 13.15 10.07 1.17
C HIS A 101 12.77 8.69 1.71
N THR A 102 13.07 7.60 1.00
CA THR A 102 12.79 6.25 1.52
C THR A 102 13.69 5.90 2.72
N ALA A 103 13.39 4.81 3.42
CA ALA A 103 14.23 4.35 4.53
C ALA A 103 15.57 3.76 4.08
N ASP A 104 15.71 3.46 2.78
CA ASP A 104 16.91 2.84 2.21
C ASP A 104 18.12 3.77 2.30
N VAL A 105 17.91 5.09 2.18
CA VAL A 105 19.00 6.07 2.35
C VAL A 105 19.43 6.24 3.82
N ILE A 106 18.69 5.64 4.76
CA ILE A 106 19.00 5.60 6.19
C ILE A 106 19.90 4.38 6.50
N GLN A 107 20.14 3.47 5.54
CA GLN A 107 21.06 2.31 5.66
C GLN A 107 22.54 2.64 5.31
N PRO A 108 23.49 1.79 5.76
CA PRO A 108 23.92 1.58 7.13
C PRO A 108 25.24 2.33 7.32
N ALA A 109 25.17 3.58 7.72
CA ALA A 109 26.36 4.21 8.29
C ALA A 109 26.47 3.73 9.74
N SER A 110 27.57 3.05 10.09
CA SER A 110 27.90 2.68 11.48
C SER A 110 28.25 3.92 12.30
N ARG A 111 27.24 4.75 12.56
CA ARG A 111 27.33 5.93 13.41
C ARG A 111 26.87 5.53 14.80
N GLY A 112 27.63 5.93 15.81
CA GLY A 112 27.13 5.96 17.18
C GLY A 112 26.07 7.04 17.36
N THR A 113 25.46 7.08 18.54
CA THR A 113 24.37 8.02 18.88
C THR A 113 24.71 9.48 18.55
N VAL A 114 25.93 9.95 18.83
CA VAL A 114 26.37 11.33 18.55
C VAL A 114 26.38 11.63 17.04
N GLY A 115 26.87 10.69 16.22
CA GLY A 115 26.90 10.86 14.77
C GLY A 115 25.48 10.88 14.16
N TRP A 116 24.56 10.11 14.73
CA TRP A 116 23.15 10.17 14.34
C TRP A 116 22.47 11.46 14.80
N LEU A 117 22.74 11.95 16.02
CA LEU A 117 22.24 13.25 16.48
C LEU A 117 22.64 14.38 15.54
N TRP A 118 23.90 14.40 15.11
CA TRP A 118 24.36 15.38 14.11
C TRP A 118 23.59 15.27 12.79
N THR A 119 23.31 14.05 12.35
CA THR A 119 22.52 13.81 11.13
C THR A 119 21.08 14.32 11.28
N VAL A 120 20.42 14.00 12.38
CA VAL A 120 19.05 14.46 12.65
C VAL A 120 19.00 15.99 12.80
N ALA A 121 20.01 16.60 13.43
CA ALA A 121 20.12 18.05 13.53
C ALA A 121 20.20 18.71 12.14
N ARG A 122 20.98 18.15 11.21
CA ARG A 122 20.98 18.62 9.81
C ARG A 122 19.61 18.47 9.14
N MET A 123 18.90 17.38 9.39
CA MET A 123 17.55 17.21 8.84
C MET A 123 16.56 18.25 9.37
N ARG A 124 16.69 18.67 10.64
CA ARG A 124 15.91 19.79 11.19
C ARG A 124 16.21 21.10 10.46
N LEU A 125 17.48 21.36 10.13
CA LEU A 125 17.86 22.53 9.30
C LEU A 125 17.26 22.46 7.88
N HIS A 126 16.97 21.25 7.38
CA HIS A 126 16.26 21.01 6.12
C HIS A 126 14.73 20.92 6.27
N GLY A 127 14.17 21.32 7.42
CA GLY A 127 12.73 21.41 7.63
C GLY A 127 12.07 20.15 8.18
N ALA A 128 12.85 19.15 8.65
CA ALA A 128 12.27 18.03 9.37
C ALA A 128 11.68 18.50 10.71
N ASP A 129 10.36 18.30 10.86
CA ASP A 129 9.65 18.53 12.10
C ASP A 129 9.96 17.38 13.08
N ILE A 130 10.99 17.55 13.91
CA ILE A 130 11.38 16.60 14.96
C ILE A 130 12.00 17.37 16.14
N ASP A 131 11.48 17.15 17.34
CA ASP A 131 11.98 17.83 18.54
C ASP A 131 13.29 17.19 19.06
N VAL A 132 13.86 17.76 20.13
CA VAL A 132 15.14 17.30 20.70
C VAL A 132 15.02 15.89 21.33
N ALA A 133 13.92 15.59 22.02
CA ALA A 133 13.70 14.31 22.68
C ALA A 133 13.45 13.18 21.66
N GLN A 134 12.68 13.48 20.61
CA GLN A 134 12.47 12.61 19.46
C GLN A 134 13.79 12.37 18.72
N ALA A 135 14.60 13.42 18.50
CA ALA A 135 15.90 13.28 17.86
C ALA A 135 16.84 12.35 18.62
N LEU A 136 16.87 12.44 19.96
CA LEU A 136 17.65 11.54 20.81
C LEU A 136 17.13 10.09 20.73
N THR A 137 15.81 9.90 20.75
CA THR A 137 15.18 8.59 20.60
C THR A 137 15.53 7.94 19.26
N VAL A 138 15.43 8.69 18.16
CA VAL A 138 15.81 8.22 16.81
C VAL A 138 17.30 7.91 16.73
N ALA A 139 18.15 8.78 17.27
CA ALA A 139 19.60 8.59 17.19
C ALA A 139 20.09 7.35 17.94
N ARG A 140 19.54 7.07 19.13
CA ARG A 140 19.83 5.84 19.88
C ARG A 140 19.36 4.61 19.13
N TYR A 141 18.12 4.63 18.65
CA TYR A 141 17.55 3.53 17.90
C TYR A 141 18.38 3.19 16.65
N LEU A 142 18.75 4.19 15.84
CA LEU A 142 19.56 3.97 14.64
C LEU A 142 20.98 3.49 14.96
N ALA A 143 21.58 3.95 16.07
CA ALA A 143 22.88 3.46 16.53
C ALA A 143 22.82 1.98 16.92
N GLU A 144 21.80 1.58 17.68
CA GLU A 144 21.59 0.18 18.10
C GLU A 144 21.34 -0.74 16.88
N ARG A 145 20.53 -0.30 15.92
CA ARG A 145 20.27 -1.04 14.68
C ARG A 145 21.54 -1.19 13.84
N GLY A 146 22.30 -0.11 13.67
CA GLY A 146 23.57 -0.13 12.93
C GLY A 146 24.61 -1.04 13.58
N ALA A 147 24.74 -1.00 14.91
CA ALA A 147 25.63 -1.89 15.65
C ALA A 147 25.24 -3.38 15.49
N ALA A 148 23.95 -3.67 15.36
CA ALA A 148 23.44 -5.01 15.09
C ALA A 148 23.42 -5.39 13.59
N ASN A 149 23.94 -4.54 12.69
CA ASN A 149 23.84 -4.68 11.23
C ASN A 149 22.41 -4.95 10.74
N ARG A 150 21.42 -4.26 11.33
CA ARG A 150 20.00 -4.35 10.99
C ARG A 150 19.55 -3.12 10.18
N PRO A 151 18.56 -3.25 9.29
CA PRO A 151 18.03 -2.11 8.53
C PRO A 151 17.41 -1.05 9.46
N ALA A 152 17.26 0.20 9.01
CA ALA A 152 16.68 1.26 9.84
C ALA A 152 15.20 1.00 10.19
N LEU A 153 14.44 0.34 9.31
CA LEU A 153 13.08 -0.12 9.55
C LEU A 153 12.99 -1.60 9.21
N ASP A 154 12.31 -2.38 10.04
CA ASP A 154 11.94 -3.76 9.68
C ASP A 154 10.81 -3.71 8.63
N ALA A 155 10.90 -4.56 7.60
CA ALA A 155 9.80 -4.78 6.69
C ALA A 155 8.60 -5.37 7.47
N PRO A 156 7.35 -5.07 7.06
CA PRO A 156 6.20 -5.76 7.63
C PRO A 156 6.36 -7.28 7.40
N PRO A 157 5.94 -8.13 8.36
CA PRO A 157 5.90 -9.57 8.17
C PRO A 157 5.00 -9.92 7.00
N ASP A 158 5.21 -11.10 6.41
CA ASP A 158 4.32 -11.61 5.39
C ASP A 158 2.91 -11.87 5.94
N GLU A 159 1.95 -12.04 5.03
CA GLU A 159 0.55 -12.21 5.39
C GLU A 159 0.29 -13.43 6.29
N ALA A 160 0.98 -14.55 6.07
CA ALA A 160 0.78 -15.74 6.89
C ALA A 160 1.27 -15.50 8.32
N THR A 161 2.43 -14.85 8.46
CA THR A 161 2.97 -14.44 9.76
C THR A 161 2.02 -13.47 10.46
N LEU A 162 1.53 -12.42 9.78
CA LEU A 162 0.59 -11.45 10.37
C LEU A 162 -0.71 -12.12 10.86
N LEU A 163 -1.26 -13.06 10.08
CA LEU A 163 -2.48 -13.80 10.46
C LEU A 163 -2.24 -14.81 11.60
N SER A 164 -1.00 -15.22 11.82
CA SER A 164 -0.61 -16.12 12.92
C SER A 164 -0.37 -15.40 14.26
N MET A 165 -0.05 -14.10 14.22
CA MET A 165 0.14 -13.30 15.43
C MET A 165 -1.21 -13.20 16.15
N ARG A 166 -1.29 -13.77 17.35
CA ARG A 166 -2.50 -13.70 18.18
C ARG A 166 -2.94 -12.24 18.33
N ARG A 167 -4.25 -12.00 18.21
CA ARG A 167 -4.86 -10.67 18.39
C ARG A 167 -4.34 -10.08 19.71
N PRO A 168 -3.82 -8.84 19.72
CA PRO A 168 -3.48 -8.21 20.98
C PRO A 168 -4.73 -8.14 21.86
N PRO A 169 -4.61 -8.31 23.19
CA PRO A 169 -5.74 -8.19 24.09
C PRO A 169 -6.41 -6.81 23.90
N PRO A 170 -7.74 -6.70 24.06
CA PRO A 170 -8.39 -5.39 24.08
C PRO A 170 -7.77 -4.53 25.18
N GLN A 171 -7.48 -3.27 24.82
CA GLN A 171 -6.90 -2.27 25.72
C GLN A 171 -7.93 -1.81 26.75
#